data_AF-A0A7V8DKU6-F1
#
_entry.id   AF-A0A7V8DKU6-F1
#
_cell.length_a   1.000
_cell.length_b   1.000
_cell.length_c   1.000
_cell.angle_alpha   90.00
_cell.angle_beta   90.00
_cell.angle_gamma   90.00
#
_symmetry.space_group_name_H-M   'P 1'
#
loop_
_entity.id
_entity.type
_entity.pdbx_description
1 polymer ?
#
loop_
_entity_poly.entity_id
_entity_poly.type
_entity_poly.pdbx_seq_one_letter_code
_entity_poly.pdbx_strand_id
1 'polypeptide(L)' 'METKILGVSKKDQSVKVRFTLGGISTTRFMNAVFVDGKMDKPATEARIEELARGIAKKIERGVAL' A
#
# COMPACT_ATOMS: atom_id res chain seq x y z
N MET A 1 -11.90 0.41 3.48
CA MET A 1 -10.99 0.52 2.33
C MET A 1 -10.61 -0.88 1.89
N GLU A 2 -10.69 -1.18 0.60
CA GLU A 2 -10.14 -2.41 0.05
C GLU A 2 -8.69 -2.18 -0.42
N THR A 3 -7.78 -3.11 -0.10
CA THR A 3 -6.39 -3.07 -0.55
C THR A 3 -6.02 -4.33 -1.30
N LYS A 4 -5.44 -4.19 -2.49
CA LYS A 4 -5.01 -5.31 -3.33
C LYS A 4 -3.55 -5.15 -3.73
N ILE A 5 -2.71 -6.10 -3.33
CA ILE A 5 -1.33 -6.19 -3.78
C ILE A 5 -1.33 -6.65 -5.24
N LEU A 6 -0.74 -5.85 -6.13
CA LEU A 6 -0.64 -6.11 -7.56
C LEU A 6 0.68 -6.80 -7.95
N GLY A 7 1.73 -6.63 -7.14
CA GLY A 7 3.02 -7.24 -7.40
C GLY A 7 4.09 -6.80 -6.41
N VAL A 8 5.13 -7.62 -6.27
CA VAL A 8 6.29 -7.36 -5.41
C VAL A 8 7.54 -7.42 -6.28
N SER A 9 8.34 -6.35 -6.29
CA SER A 9 9.69 -6.35 -6.85
C SER A 9 10.69 -6.63 -5.75
N LYS A 10 11.34 -7.80 -5.80
CA LYS A 10 12.45 -8.11 -4.89
C LYS A 10 13.70 -7.27 -5.19
N LYS A 11 13.91 -6.91 -6.46
CA LYS A 11 15.06 -6.11 -6.91
C LYS A 11 14.98 -4.69 -6.35
N ASP A 12 13.80 -4.08 -6.44
CA ASP A 12 13.56 -2.70 -5.99
C ASP A 12 13.03 -2.65 -4.55
N GLN A 13 12.99 -3.80 -3.87
CA GLN A 13 12.42 -3.99 -2.54
C GLN A 13 11.08 -3.26 -2.34
N SER A 14 10.20 -3.37 -3.33
CA SER A 14 8.96 -2.60 -3.38
C SER A 14 7.73 -3.47 -3.64
N VAL A 15 6.59 -3.02 -3.15
CA VAL A 15 5.28 -3.61 -3.39
C VAL A 15 4.36 -2.58 -4.04
N LYS A 16 3.68 -3.01 -5.10
CA LYS A 16 2.66 -2.24 -5.79
C LYS A 16 1.31 -2.60 -5.21
N VAL A 17 0.62 -1.62 -4.64
CA VAL A 17 -0.68 -1.82 -3.97
C VAL A 17 -1.72 -0.90 -4.57
N ARG A 18 -2.89 -1.46 -4.85
CA ARG A 18 -4.09 -0.72 -5.23
C ARG A 18 -4.97 -0.53 -4.00
N PHE A 19 -5.39 0.70 -3.77
CA PHE A 19 -6.32 1.09 -2.72
C PHE A 19 -7.63 1.51 -3.39
N THR A 20 -8.75 0.96 -2.91
CA THR A 20 -10.09 1.30 -3.41
C THR A 20 -10.98 1.74 -2.26
N LEU A 21 -11.60 2.90 -2.40
CA LEU A 21 -12.58 3.45 -1.45
C LEU A 21 -13.70 4.16 -2.20
N GLY A 22 -14.95 3.72 -1.99
CA GLY A 22 -16.12 4.38 -2.58
C GLY A 22 -16.12 4.47 -4.11
N GLY A 23 -15.49 3.51 -4.80
CA GLY A 23 -15.34 3.53 -6.27
C GLY A 23 -14.12 4.27 -6.79
N ILE A 24 -13.42 5.04 -5.95
CA ILE A 24 -12.15 5.67 -6.30
C ILE A 24 -11.03 4.66 -6.06
N SER A 25 -10.21 4.40 -7.09
CA SER A 25 -9.03 3.55 -6.96
C SER A 25 -7.74 4.32 -7.22
N THR A 26 -6.73 4.09 -6.40
CA THR A 26 -5.38 4.63 -6.61
C THR A 26 -4.34 3.53 -6.46
N THR A 27 -3.27 3.60 -7.23
CA THR A 27 -2.16 2.66 -7.14
C THR A 27 -0.94 3.38 -6.62
N ARG A 28 -0.26 2.77 -5.64
CA ARG A 28 0.97 3.29 -5.05
C ARG A 28 2.03 2.19 -5.00
N PHE A 29 3.26 2.61 -5.20
CA PHE A 29 4.45 1.82 -4.94
C PHE A 29 4.94 2.19 -3.56
N MET A 30 5.29 1.20 -2.76
CA MET A 30 5.88 1.43 -1.44
C MET A 30 7.01 0.45 -1.20
N ASN A 31 7.94 0.83 -0.34
CA ASN A 31 9.03 -0.06 0.07
C ASN A 31 8.44 -1.20 0.90
N ALA A 32 8.63 -2.42 0.43
CA ALA A 32 8.30 -3.61 1.17
C ALA A 32 9.38 -3.83 2.25
N VAL A 33 8.98 -4.38 3.38
CA VAL A 33 9.91 -4.68 4.47
C VAL A 33 10.51 -6.05 4.20
N PHE A 34 11.84 -6.14 4.24
CA PHE A 34 12.57 -7.39 4.11
C PHE A 34 13.36 -7.65 5.39
N VAL A 35 13.30 -8.89 5.87
CA VAL A 35 14.08 -9.41 6.99
C VAL A 35 14.79 -10.67 6.50
N ASP A 36 16.11 -10.72 6.62
CA ASP A 36 16.96 -11.82 6.13
C ASP A 36 16.72 -12.18 4.64
N GLY A 37 16.50 -11.16 3.80
CA GLY A 37 16.25 -11.33 2.37
C GLY A 37 14.87 -11.92 2.02
N LYS A 38 14.03 -12.21 3.02
CA LYS A 38 12.63 -12.61 2.83
C LYS A 38 11.73 -11.40 3.10
N MET A 39 10.66 -11.30 2.32
CA MET A 39 9.66 -10.26 2.57
C MET A 39 8.96 -10.56 3.89
N ASP A 40 9.05 -9.62 4.82
CA ASP A 40 8.30 -9.65 6.05
C ASP A 40 6.87 -9.18 5.72
N LYS A 41 5.98 -10.17 5.55
CA LYS A 41 4.57 -9.95 5.28
C LYS A 41 3.90 -9.09 6.36
N PRO A 42 3.93 -9.45 7.66
CA PRO A 42 3.26 -8.66 8.68
C PRO A 42 3.78 -7.22 8.77
N ALA A 43 5.09 -7.00 8.65
CA ALA A 43 5.64 -5.64 8.63
C ALA A 43 5.24 -4.86 7.37
N THR A 44 5.17 -5.52 6.21
CA THR A 44 4.71 -4.90 4.96
C THR A 44 3.21 -4.60 5.03
N GLU A 45 2.39 -5.47 5.61
CA GLU A 45 0.94 -5.26 5.78
C GLU A 45 0.65 -4.09 6.72
N ALA A 46 1.37 -3.96 7.84
CA ALA A 46 1.24 -2.82 8.74
C ALA A 46 1.50 -1.48 8.02
N ARG A 47 2.50 -1.43 7.12
CA ARG A 47 2.77 -0.28 6.25
C ARG A 47 1.64 -0.01 5.26
N ILE A 48 1.07 -1.06 4.67
CA ILE A 48 -0.08 -0.95 3.77
C ILE A 48 -1.29 -0.35 4.50
N GLU A 49 -1.57 -0.79 5.72
CA GLU A 49 -2.67 -0.27 6.53
C GLU A 49 -2.47 1.19 6.95
N GLU A 50 -1.24 1.58 7.31
CA GLU A 50 -0.93 2.98 7.60
C GLU A 50 -1.17 3.87 6.38
N LEU A 51 -0.66 3.46 5.21
CA LEU A 51 -0.89 4.19 3.97
C LEU A 51 -2.37 4.21 3.59
N ALA A 52 -3.08 3.11 3.82
CA ALA A 52 -4.51 3.04 3.60
C ALA A 52 -5.23 4.10 4.45
N ARG A 53 -4.94 4.19 5.75
CA ARG A 53 -5.55 5.22 6.61
C ARG A 53 -5.25 6.64 6.10
N GLY A 54 -4.03 6.90 5.64
CA GLY A 54 -3.66 8.19 5.03
C GLY A 54 -4.45 8.50 3.74
N ILE A 55 -4.58 7.53 2.85
CA ILE A 55 -5.34 7.63 1.58
C ILE A 55 -6.82 7.84 1.86
N ALA A 56 -7.41 7.07 2.78
CA ALA A 56 -8.81 7.20 3.15
C ALA A 56 -9.10 8.61 3.68
N LYS A 57 -8.24 9.11 4.58
CA LYS A 57 -8.38 10.46 5.13
C LYS A 57 -8.22 11.56 4.07
N LYS A 58 -7.39 11.36 3.04
CA LYS A 58 -7.29 12.30 1.90
C LYS A 58 -8.57 12.32 1.08
N ILE A 59 -9.13 11.14 0.77
CA ILE A 59 -10.40 10.99 0.04
C ILE A 59 -11.55 11.64 0.83
N GLU A 60 -11.66 11.34 2.13
CA GLU A 60 -12.68 11.94 3.02
C GLU A 60 -12.58 13.47 3.08
N ARG A 61 -11.36 14.01 3.05
CA ARG A 61 -11.12 15.46 3.03
C ARG A 61 -11.28 16.10 1.65
N GLY A 62 -11.56 15.32 0.60
CA GLY A 62 -11.61 15.80 -0.79
C GLY A 62 -10.26 16.31 -1.32
N VAL A 63 -9.15 15.93 -0.67
CA VAL A 63 -7.80 16.31 -1.11
C VAL A 63 -7.34 15.30 -2.16
N ALA A 64 -6.95 15.81 -3.33
CA ALA A 64 -6.51 14.98 -4.46
C ALA A 64 -5.44 13.93 -4.05
N LEU A 65 -5.61 12.72 -4.58
CA LEU A 65 -4.86 11.50 -4.21
C LEU A 65 -3.45 11.42 -4.78
#